data_AF-A0A197JB60-F1
#
_entry.id   AF-A0A197JB60-F1
#
_cell.length_a   1.000
_cell.length_b   1.000
_cell.length_c   1.000
_cell.angle_alpha   90.00
_cell.angle_beta   90.00
_cell.angle_gamma   90.00
#
_symmetry.space_group_name_H-M   'P 1'
#
loop_
_entity.id
_entity.type
_entity.pdbx_description
1 polymer ?
#
loop_
_entity_poly.entity_id
_entity_poly.type
_entity_poly.pdbx_seq_one_letter_code
_entity_poly.pdbx_strand_id
1 'polypeptide(L)'
;MWDMLLLLGESWKARDTGAADLERLLTVLSSKTKKSPGTLEMLSNRDAIVDPNTSLEARLKSTLFSKTTVNPERVAIYLYSQLKRCELEASVVERFEHHVRDAETRVRKHITGSVLALHNEASATCTSPLQDCDRSLLLLLCDSILLFHNDDKHLLATAETTYLRLQSSCAVDEQLRVLQDIKKGTSPDPALFGAGREECPACDTEIKLENIQEATCANGHTWQRCSVTLLVIADFHPRTCLGCGRKTLMVPDAQAGASTLPGTTATSWLEVVLRAHSLCGYCGERFYTALRRRA
;
A
#
# COMPACT_ATOMS: atom_id res chain seq x y z
N MET A 1 -22.11 -6.15 2.30
CA MET A 1 -21.14 -7.17 1.83
C MET A 1 -21.92 -8.41 1.46
N TRP A 2 -22.73 -8.96 2.36
CA TRP A 2 -23.70 -10.02 2.04
C TRP A 2 -24.62 -9.68 0.86
N ASP A 3 -25.22 -8.49 0.81
CA ASP A 3 -26.07 -8.10 -0.33
C ASP A 3 -25.30 -8.04 -1.67
N MET A 4 -24.02 -7.63 -1.64
CA MET A 4 -23.16 -7.62 -2.83
C MET A 4 -22.80 -9.04 -3.26
N LEU A 5 -22.48 -9.93 -2.30
CA LEU A 5 -22.18 -11.33 -2.58
C LEU A 5 -23.41 -12.10 -3.08
N LEU A 6 -24.60 -11.75 -2.59
CA LEU A 6 -25.87 -12.30 -3.06
C LEU A 6 -26.19 -11.83 -4.49
N LEU A 7 -26.09 -10.52 -4.75
CA LEU A 7 -26.27 -9.96 -6.10
C LEU A 7 -25.30 -10.58 -7.12
N LEU A 8 -24.03 -10.78 -6.74
CA LEU A 8 -23.03 -11.37 -7.62
C LEU A 8 -23.21 -12.88 -7.78
N GLY A 9 -23.60 -13.60 -6.71
CA GLY A 9 -23.76 -15.04 -6.72
C GLY A 9 -24.94 -15.54 -7.56
N GLU A 10 -26.02 -14.77 -7.65
CA GLU A 10 -27.18 -15.10 -8.50
C GLU A 10 -26.92 -14.74 -9.97
N SER A 11 -26.32 -13.56 -10.23
CA SER A 11 -26.08 -13.05 -11.58
C SER A 11 -24.93 -13.78 -12.33
N TRP A 12 -23.90 -14.22 -11.61
CA TRP A 12 -22.77 -14.96 -12.22
C TRP A 12 -23.15 -16.34 -12.74
N LYS A 13 -24.16 -16.98 -12.16
CA LYS A 13 -24.65 -18.29 -12.64
C LYS A 13 -25.37 -18.17 -13.99
N ALA A 14 -25.90 -16.99 -14.32
CA ALA A 14 -26.64 -16.76 -15.55
C ALA A 14 -25.76 -16.30 -16.74
N ARG A 15 -24.49 -15.93 -16.51
CA ARG A 15 -23.62 -15.21 -17.49
C ARG A 15 -24.22 -13.93 -18.07
N ASP A 16 -25.32 -13.45 -17.49
CA ASP A 16 -26.09 -12.32 -17.99
C ASP A 16 -26.14 -11.23 -16.92
N THR A 17 -24.94 -10.79 -16.51
CA THR A 17 -24.80 -9.68 -15.55
C THR A 17 -25.19 -8.39 -16.25
N GLY A 18 -26.50 -8.12 -16.30
CA GLY A 18 -27.04 -6.96 -16.99
C GLY A 18 -26.52 -5.65 -16.39
N ALA A 19 -26.43 -4.61 -17.23
CA ALA A 19 -25.98 -3.28 -16.83
C ALA A 19 -26.66 -2.75 -15.55
N ALA A 20 -27.93 -3.10 -15.33
CA ALA A 20 -28.69 -2.71 -14.14
C ALA A 20 -28.12 -3.25 -12.81
N ASP A 21 -27.56 -4.45 -12.78
CA ASP A 21 -26.94 -5.02 -11.57
C ASP A 21 -25.62 -4.32 -11.24
N LEU A 22 -24.86 -3.95 -12.28
CA LEU A 22 -23.65 -3.16 -12.15
C LEU A 22 -23.94 -1.75 -11.65
N GLU A 23 -25.01 -1.11 -12.14
CA GLU A 23 -25.47 0.19 -11.63
C GLU A 23 -25.88 0.14 -10.16
N ARG A 24 -26.59 -0.93 -9.76
CA ARG A 24 -26.93 -1.15 -8.35
C ARG A 24 -25.67 -1.31 -7.51
N LEU A 25 -24.69 -2.07 -8.00
CA LEU A 25 -23.41 -2.25 -7.31
C LEU A 25 -22.66 -0.91 -7.15
N LEU A 26 -22.56 -0.12 -8.23
CA LEU A 26 -21.97 1.23 -8.20
C LEU A 26 -22.69 2.16 -7.22
N THR A 27 -24.02 2.08 -7.18
CA THR A 27 -24.84 2.85 -6.25
C THR A 27 -24.58 2.45 -4.80
N VAL A 28 -24.45 1.15 -4.51
CA VAL A 28 -24.12 0.65 -3.17
C VAL A 28 -22.70 1.06 -2.76
N LEU A 29 -21.74 1.02 -3.69
CA LEU A 29 -20.37 1.47 -3.44
C LEU A 29 -20.31 2.98 -3.19
N SER A 30 -21.03 3.78 -3.98
CA SER A 30 -21.04 5.25 -3.93
C SER A 30 -21.88 5.84 -2.80
N SER A 31 -22.91 5.13 -2.34
CA SER A 31 -23.77 5.60 -1.24
C SER A 31 -23.11 5.45 0.13
N LYS A 32 -22.20 4.48 0.28
CA LYS A 32 -21.48 4.25 1.54
C LYS A 32 -20.37 5.27 1.80
N THR A 33 -19.83 5.90 0.76
CA THR A 33 -18.84 6.98 0.89
C THR A 33 -19.47 8.30 1.33
N LYS A 34 -20.79 8.48 1.15
CA LYS A 34 -21.51 9.73 1.46
C LYS A 34 -22.20 9.76 2.84
N LYS A 35 -22.07 8.73 3.66
CA LYS A 35 -22.69 8.76 5.00
C LYS A 35 -22.08 9.87 5.85
N SER A 36 -22.92 10.59 6.58
CA SER A 36 -22.51 11.72 7.41
C SER A 36 -21.43 11.32 8.43
N PRO A 37 -20.47 12.21 8.73
CA PRO A 37 -19.33 11.91 9.60
C PRO A 37 -19.70 11.20 10.91
N GLY A 38 -20.83 11.59 11.53
CA GLY A 38 -21.25 11.08 12.83
C GLY A 38 -21.63 9.59 12.89
N THR A 39 -22.11 8.97 11.80
CA THR A 39 -22.42 7.52 11.84
C THR A 39 -21.20 6.65 11.55
N LEU A 40 -20.22 7.17 10.81
CA LEU A 40 -18.97 6.45 10.51
C LEU A 40 -18.04 6.42 11.73
N GLU A 41 -17.99 7.50 12.52
CA GLU A 41 -17.19 7.58 13.75
C GLU A 41 -17.58 6.50 14.76
N MET A 42 -18.89 6.26 14.97
CA MET A 42 -19.38 5.21 15.89
C MET A 42 -18.97 3.78 15.48
N LEU A 43 -18.82 3.51 14.18
CA LEU A 43 -18.37 2.20 13.68
C LEU A 43 -16.84 2.08 13.59
N SER A 44 -16.12 3.20 13.49
CA SER A 44 -14.65 3.23 13.50
C SER A 44 -14.05 2.92 14.88
N ASN A 45 -14.78 3.19 15.97
CA ASN A 45 -14.34 2.87 17.33
C ASN A 45 -14.38 1.37 17.69
N ARG A 46 -14.73 0.50 16.73
CA ARG A 46 -14.60 -0.97 16.86
C ARG A 46 -13.33 -1.52 16.20
N ASP A 47 -12.31 -0.68 16.04
CA ASP A 47 -10.99 -1.18 15.67
C ASP A 47 -10.53 -2.19 16.74
N ALA A 48 -10.00 -3.32 16.29
CA ALA A 48 -9.58 -4.39 17.17
C ALA A 48 -8.57 -3.85 18.18
N ILE A 49 -8.82 -4.05 19.48
CA ILE A 49 -7.83 -3.76 20.52
C ILE A 49 -6.64 -4.66 20.23
N VAL A 50 -5.57 -4.07 19.71
CA VAL A 50 -4.34 -4.78 19.40
C VAL A 50 -3.62 -5.03 20.71
N ASP A 51 -3.49 -6.30 21.11
CA ASP A 51 -2.71 -6.68 22.28
C ASP A 51 -1.25 -6.26 22.06
N PRO A 52 -0.67 -5.37 22.89
CA PRO A 52 0.70 -4.88 22.72
C PRO A 52 1.74 -6.01 22.84
N ASN A 53 1.38 -7.17 23.40
CA ASN A 53 2.25 -8.32 23.51
C ASN A 53 2.30 -9.17 22.23
N THR A 54 1.48 -8.87 21.23
CA THR A 54 1.52 -9.56 19.93
C THR A 54 2.69 -9.07 19.09
N SER A 55 3.19 -9.95 18.21
CA SER A 55 4.31 -9.62 17.33
C SER A 55 3.99 -8.44 16.41
N LEU A 56 4.99 -7.61 16.07
CA LEU A 56 4.79 -6.46 15.17
C LEU A 56 4.11 -6.87 13.85
N GLU A 57 4.41 -8.05 13.32
CA GLU A 57 3.74 -8.62 12.14
C GLU A 57 2.23 -8.80 12.37
N ALA A 58 1.84 -9.44 13.47
CA ALA A 58 0.43 -9.67 13.80
C ALA A 58 -0.31 -8.35 14.05
N ARG A 59 0.35 -7.40 14.73
CA ARG A 59 -0.16 -6.05 14.96
C ARG A 59 -0.42 -5.33 13.63
N LEU A 60 0.59 -5.28 12.75
CA LEU A 60 0.47 -4.65 11.44
C LEU A 60 -0.62 -5.31 10.60
N LYS A 61 -0.66 -6.65 10.56
CA LYS A 61 -1.69 -7.40 9.84
C LYS A 61 -3.08 -7.09 10.39
N SER A 62 -3.25 -7.03 11.71
CA SER A 62 -4.53 -6.64 12.32
C SER A 62 -4.94 -5.25 11.83
N THR A 63 -4.07 -4.25 11.94
CA THR A 63 -4.35 -2.87 11.50
C THR A 63 -4.69 -2.79 10.00
N LEU A 64 -3.98 -3.53 9.16
CA LEU A 64 -4.17 -3.49 7.71
C LEU A 64 -5.53 -4.03 7.26
N PHE A 65 -6.06 -5.05 7.92
CA PHE A 65 -7.22 -5.82 7.44
C PHE A 65 -8.46 -5.73 8.35
N SER A 66 -8.36 -5.21 9.57
CA SER A 66 -9.51 -5.06 10.48
C SER A 66 -10.33 -3.79 10.22
N LYS A 67 -9.73 -2.75 9.61
CA LYS A 67 -10.37 -1.44 9.47
C LYS A 67 -11.60 -1.49 8.56
N THR A 68 -12.76 -1.28 9.16
CA THR A 68 -14.07 -1.41 8.50
C THR A 68 -14.29 -0.42 7.37
N THR A 69 -13.62 0.74 7.41
CA THR A 69 -13.74 1.79 6.38
C THR A 69 -12.97 1.46 5.10
N VAL A 70 -11.96 0.59 5.16
CA VAL A 70 -11.08 0.26 4.01
C VAL A 70 -11.53 -1.03 3.31
N ASN A 71 -12.18 -1.93 4.03
CA ASN A 71 -12.64 -3.21 3.47
C ASN A 71 -13.63 -3.07 2.28
N PRO A 72 -14.59 -2.12 2.27
CA PRO A 72 -15.42 -1.88 1.09
C PRO A 72 -14.62 -1.47 -0.14
N GLU A 73 -13.55 -0.69 0.03
CA GLU A 73 -12.66 -0.27 -1.05
C GLU A 73 -11.91 -1.47 -1.65
N ARG A 74 -11.46 -2.39 -0.80
CA ARG A 74 -10.82 -3.63 -1.25
C ARG A 74 -11.77 -4.50 -2.07
N VAL A 75 -13.03 -4.59 -1.64
CA VAL A 75 -14.08 -5.29 -2.40
C VAL A 75 -14.30 -4.61 -3.75
N ALA A 76 -14.36 -3.28 -3.82
CA ALA A 76 -14.50 -2.56 -5.08
C ALA A 76 -13.36 -2.89 -6.06
N ILE A 77 -12.11 -2.86 -5.58
CA ILE A 77 -10.92 -3.21 -6.37
C ILE A 77 -10.97 -4.67 -6.84
N TYR A 78 -11.35 -5.59 -5.95
CA TYR A 78 -11.51 -7.01 -6.29
C TYR A 78 -12.54 -7.19 -7.41
N LEU A 79 -13.74 -6.63 -7.25
CA LEU A 79 -14.83 -6.77 -8.21
C LEU A 79 -14.45 -6.21 -9.57
N TYR A 80 -13.88 -5.01 -9.61
CA TYR A 80 -13.41 -4.43 -10.86
C TYR A 80 -12.34 -5.30 -11.53
N SER A 81 -11.44 -5.90 -10.77
CA SER A 81 -10.43 -6.82 -11.33
C SER A 81 -11.05 -8.08 -11.96
N GLN A 82 -12.17 -8.57 -11.43
CA GLN A 82 -12.93 -9.67 -12.04
C GLN A 82 -13.69 -9.20 -13.29
N LEU A 83 -14.33 -8.03 -13.20
CA LEU A 83 -15.15 -7.44 -14.27
C LEU A 83 -14.34 -7.03 -15.50
N LYS A 84 -13.04 -6.73 -15.35
CA LYS A 84 -12.12 -6.49 -16.49
C LYS A 84 -12.09 -7.63 -17.52
N ARG A 85 -12.53 -8.83 -17.14
CA ARG A 85 -12.59 -10.01 -18.01
C ARG A 85 -13.92 -10.15 -18.74
N CYS A 86 -14.89 -9.29 -18.42
CA CYS A 86 -16.21 -9.27 -19.03
C CYS A 86 -16.26 -8.19 -20.11
N GLU A 87 -17.08 -8.41 -21.14
CA GLU A 87 -17.43 -7.38 -22.11
C GLU A 87 -18.47 -6.43 -21.48
N LEU A 88 -18.03 -5.24 -21.11
CA LEU A 88 -18.87 -4.22 -20.49
C LEU A 88 -18.97 -2.99 -21.41
N GLU A 89 -20.09 -2.27 -21.31
CA GLU A 89 -20.24 -0.98 -21.99
C GLU A 89 -19.16 0.00 -21.51
N ALA A 90 -18.54 0.74 -22.43
CA ALA A 90 -17.44 1.66 -22.14
C ALA A 90 -17.79 2.70 -21.06
N SER A 91 -19.03 3.22 -21.07
CA SER A 91 -19.51 4.19 -20.08
C SER A 91 -19.57 3.61 -18.65
N VAL A 92 -19.82 2.31 -18.52
CA VAL A 92 -19.81 1.59 -17.25
C VAL A 92 -18.37 1.38 -16.80
N VAL A 93 -17.48 0.95 -17.70
CA VAL A 93 -16.05 0.73 -17.41
C VAL A 93 -15.39 2.01 -16.88
N GLU A 94 -15.62 3.15 -17.55
CA GLU A 94 -15.03 4.44 -17.15
C GLU A 94 -15.45 4.87 -15.74
N ARG A 95 -16.73 4.70 -15.40
CA ARG A 95 -17.25 5.02 -14.05
C ARG A 95 -16.68 4.11 -12.98
N PHE A 96 -16.59 2.81 -13.25
CA PHE A 96 -15.93 1.86 -12.36
C PHE A 96 -14.45 2.19 -12.16
N GLU A 97 -13.76 2.53 -13.24
CA GLU A 97 -12.35 2.91 -13.19
C GLU A 97 -12.09 4.11 -12.30
N HIS A 98 -12.90 5.16 -12.45
CA HIS A 98 -12.79 6.34 -11.59
C HIS A 98 -12.98 5.97 -10.12
N HIS A 99 -14.05 5.22 -9.80
CA HIS A 99 -14.32 4.78 -8.43
C HIS A 99 -13.18 3.90 -7.86
N VAL A 100 -12.63 3.01 -8.68
CA VAL A 100 -11.54 2.12 -8.28
C VAL A 100 -10.24 2.88 -8.07
N ARG A 101 -9.91 3.89 -8.90
CA ARG A 101 -8.74 4.75 -8.67
C ARG A 101 -8.81 5.45 -7.31
N ASP A 102 -9.99 5.92 -6.93
CA ASP A 102 -10.21 6.53 -5.62
C ASP A 102 -10.09 5.50 -4.48
N ALA A 103 -10.66 4.30 -4.67
CA ALA A 103 -10.56 3.19 -3.73
C ALA A 103 -9.10 2.78 -3.51
N GLU A 104 -8.32 2.65 -4.59
CA GLU A 104 -6.89 2.33 -4.55
C GLU A 104 -6.10 3.41 -3.81
N THR A 105 -6.46 4.68 -4.00
CA THR A 105 -5.84 5.80 -3.29
C THR A 105 -6.12 5.72 -1.79
N ARG A 106 -7.37 5.47 -1.37
CA ARG A 106 -7.73 5.31 0.05
C ARG A 106 -7.03 4.10 0.69
N VAL A 107 -6.99 2.97 -0.01
CA VAL A 107 -6.31 1.77 0.47
C VAL A 107 -4.80 2.01 0.61
N ARG A 108 -4.17 2.71 -0.33
CA ARG A 108 -2.75 3.07 -0.28
C ARG A 108 -2.44 4.02 0.88
N LYS A 109 -3.26 5.06 1.10
CA LYS A 109 -3.17 5.95 2.26
C LYS A 109 -3.20 5.13 3.56
N HIS A 110 -4.12 4.17 3.67
CA HIS A 110 -4.22 3.27 4.83
C HIS A 110 -2.99 2.39 5.03
N ILE A 111 -2.50 1.73 3.97
CA ILE A 111 -1.30 0.87 4.05
C ILE A 111 -0.09 1.69 4.50
N THR A 112 0.18 2.81 3.80
CA THR A 112 1.33 3.68 4.04
C THR A 112 1.29 4.25 5.46
N GLY A 113 0.15 4.81 5.87
CA GLY A 113 -0.04 5.34 7.22
C GLY A 113 0.11 4.27 8.31
N SER A 114 -0.44 3.07 8.10
CA SER A 114 -0.36 1.97 9.08
C SER A 114 1.08 1.48 9.29
N VAL A 115 1.85 1.35 8.21
CA VAL A 115 3.26 0.93 8.28
C VAL A 115 4.10 1.97 9.02
N LEU A 116 4.00 3.24 8.61
CA LEU A 116 4.80 4.32 9.23
C LEU A 116 4.40 4.59 10.68
N ALA A 117 3.10 4.55 11.01
CA ALA A 117 2.64 4.72 12.38
C ALA A 117 3.17 3.62 13.30
N LEU A 118 3.10 2.35 12.89
CA LEU A 118 3.63 1.24 13.66
C LEU A 118 5.15 1.33 13.81
N HIS A 119 5.86 1.74 12.75
CA HIS A 119 7.31 2.00 12.83
C HIS A 119 7.63 3.07 13.86
N ASN A 120 6.92 4.20 13.84
CA ASN A 120 7.16 5.31 14.77
C ASN A 120 6.87 4.92 16.22
N GLU A 121 5.84 4.10 16.45
CA GLU A 121 5.54 3.55 17.77
C GLU A 121 6.65 2.60 18.26
N ALA A 122 6.99 1.59 17.47
CA ALA A 122 7.98 0.58 17.85
C ALA A 122 9.40 1.14 17.96
N SER A 123 9.75 2.17 17.18
CA SER A 123 11.03 2.86 17.29
C SER A 123 11.18 3.68 18.57
N ALA A 124 10.11 3.88 19.34
CA ALA A 124 10.22 4.47 20.68
C ALA A 124 10.80 3.48 21.71
N THR A 125 10.69 2.19 21.45
CA THR A 125 11.10 1.12 22.38
C THR A 125 12.22 0.23 21.84
N CYS A 126 12.44 0.20 20.53
CA CYS A 126 13.47 -0.58 19.88
C CYS A 126 14.64 0.30 19.42
N THR A 127 15.86 -0.02 19.86
CA THR A 127 17.10 0.67 19.48
C THR A 127 17.91 -0.08 18.41
N SER A 128 17.34 -1.15 17.83
CA SER A 128 18.04 -1.94 16.81
C SER A 128 18.34 -1.06 15.59
N PRO A 129 19.56 -1.10 15.04
CA PRO A 129 19.89 -0.31 13.87
C PRO A 129 19.05 -0.78 12.67
N LEU A 130 18.55 0.19 11.89
CA LEU A 130 17.84 -0.10 10.65
C LEU A 130 18.82 -0.63 9.60
N GLN A 131 18.35 -1.58 8.79
CA GLN A 131 19.07 -2.02 7.59
C GLN A 131 18.86 -1.02 6.44
N ASP A 132 19.70 -1.06 5.40
CA ASP A 132 19.54 -0.16 4.25
C ASP A 132 18.20 -0.34 3.54
N CYS A 133 17.74 -1.59 3.41
CA CYS A 133 16.44 -1.89 2.81
C CYS A 133 15.26 -1.35 3.62
N ASP A 134 15.39 -1.29 4.96
CA ASP A 134 14.40 -0.66 5.84
C ASP A 134 14.36 0.85 5.62
N ARG A 135 15.54 1.48 5.52
CA ARG A 135 15.64 2.92 5.23
C ARG A 135 15.00 3.25 3.88
N SER A 136 15.35 2.53 2.81
CA SER A 136 14.75 2.77 1.49
C SER A 136 13.23 2.57 1.50
N LEU A 137 12.73 1.52 2.16
CA LEU A 137 11.29 1.31 2.35
C LEU A 137 10.62 2.51 3.04
N LEU A 138 11.13 2.92 4.20
CA LEU A 138 10.50 3.97 5.00
C LEU A 138 10.56 5.32 4.29
N LEU A 139 11.69 5.63 3.65
CA LEU A 139 11.86 6.86 2.87
C LEU A 139 10.93 6.88 1.66
N LEU A 140 10.81 5.79 0.90
CA LEU A 140 9.88 5.72 -0.24
C LEU A 140 8.42 5.90 0.19
N LEU A 141 8.03 5.31 1.33
CA LEU A 141 6.68 5.51 1.86
C LEU A 141 6.45 6.98 2.27
N CYS A 142 7.44 7.64 2.89
CA CYS A 142 7.35 9.06 3.22
C CYS A 142 7.33 9.95 1.96
N ASP A 143 8.20 9.71 0.99
CA ASP A 143 8.25 10.43 -0.28
C ASP A 143 6.92 10.27 -1.03
N SER A 144 6.30 9.08 -0.99
CA SER A 144 5.00 8.85 -1.60
C SER A 144 3.88 9.69 -0.99
N ILE A 145 3.96 10.00 0.31
CA ILE A 145 3.00 10.91 0.97
C ILE A 145 3.20 12.32 0.42
N LEU A 146 4.44 12.78 0.34
CA LEU A 146 4.75 14.12 -0.14
C LEU A 146 4.32 14.32 -1.60
N LEU A 147 4.46 13.29 -2.44
CA LEU A 147 4.14 13.34 -3.86
C LEU A 147 2.65 13.17 -4.16
N PHE A 148 2.01 12.16 -3.55
CA PHE A 148 0.68 11.71 -3.96
C PHE A 148 -0.41 12.05 -2.94
N HIS A 149 -0.05 12.45 -1.72
CA HIS A 149 -0.96 12.63 -0.59
C HIS A 149 -0.64 13.90 0.23
N ASN A 150 -0.16 14.96 -0.44
CA ASN A 150 0.21 16.24 0.21
C ASN A 150 -0.99 17.02 0.77
N ASP A 151 -2.21 16.57 0.50
CA ASP A 151 -3.46 17.08 1.08
C ASP A 151 -3.74 16.51 2.49
N ASP A 152 -3.14 15.38 2.84
CA ASP A 152 -3.46 14.64 4.05
C ASP A 152 -2.55 15.02 5.23
N LYS A 153 -3.05 15.91 6.08
CA LYS A 153 -2.32 16.45 7.25
C LYS A 153 -1.85 15.36 8.22
N HIS A 154 -2.62 14.28 8.39
CA HIS A 154 -2.26 13.20 9.31
C HIS A 154 -1.11 12.38 8.74
N LEU A 155 -1.17 12.04 7.45
CA LEU A 155 -0.07 11.36 6.79
C LEU A 155 1.20 12.24 6.76
N LEU A 156 1.08 13.54 6.50
CA LEU A 156 2.22 14.46 6.55
C LEU A 156 2.88 14.50 7.94
N ALA A 157 2.10 14.55 9.02
CA ALA A 157 2.65 14.49 10.38
C ALA A 157 3.33 13.14 10.69
N THR A 158 2.77 12.05 10.16
CA THR A 158 3.35 10.71 10.29
C THR A 158 4.67 10.61 9.53
N ALA A 159 4.74 11.15 8.30
CA ALA A 159 5.97 11.20 7.50
C ALA A 159 7.05 12.05 8.15
N GLU A 160 6.70 13.23 8.68
CA GLU A 160 7.64 14.10 9.40
C GLU A 160 8.27 13.39 10.60
N THR A 161 7.45 12.72 11.41
CA THR A 161 7.94 11.94 12.56
C THR A 161 8.93 10.87 12.11
N THR A 162 8.65 10.19 10.99
CA THR A 162 9.55 9.18 10.43
C THR A 162 10.85 9.81 9.94
N TYR A 163 10.81 10.91 9.18
CA TYR A 163 12.00 11.61 8.70
C TYR A 163 12.90 12.07 9.86
N LEU A 164 12.33 12.69 10.88
CA LEU A 164 13.08 13.14 12.06
C LEU A 164 13.79 11.98 12.77
N ARG A 165 13.17 10.80 12.82
CA ARG A 165 13.79 9.59 13.37
C ARG A 165 14.93 9.06 12.49
N LEU A 166 14.81 9.19 11.17
CA LEU A 166 15.81 8.72 10.22
C LEU A 166 16.98 9.70 10.02
N GLN A 167 16.81 10.98 10.39
CA GLN A 167 17.75 12.07 10.14
C GLN A 167 19.17 11.81 10.68
N SER A 168 19.30 11.07 11.77
CA SER A 168 20.63 10.69 12.31
C SER A 168 21.38 9.68 11.44
N SER A 169 20.69 9.00 10.52
CA SER A 169 21.21 7.88 9.73
C SER A 169 21.19 8.12 8.22
N CYS A 170 20.49 9.14 7.73
CA CYS A 170 20.44 9.47 6.31
C CYS A 170 20.11 10.95 6.07
N ALA A 171 20.50 11.46 4.90
CA ALA A 171 20.22 12.83 4.48
C ALA A 171 18.74 13.00 4.13
N VAL A 172 17.99 13.66 5.02
CA VAL A 172 16.54 13.94 4.88
C VAL A 172 16.17 15.41 5.02
N ASP A 173 17.17 16.29 5.19
CA ASP A 173 16.94 17.72 5.47
C ASP A 173 16.12 18.41 4.37
N GLU A 174 16.35 18.02 3.11
CA GLU A 174 15.60 18.58 1.99
C GLU A 174 14.14 18.14 2.00
N GLN A 175 13.86 16.87 2.31
CA GLN A 175 12.48 16.40 2.43
C GLN A 175 11.74 17.04 3.61
N LEU A 176 12.44 17.29 4.71
CA LEU A 176 11.88 18.03 5.85
C LEU A 176 11.52 19.47 5.47
N ARG A 177 12.34 20.16 4.66
CA ARG A 177 12.03 21.49 4.12
C ARG A 177 10.79 21.46 3.23
N VAL A 178 10.76 20.56 2.26
CA VAL A 178 9.60 20.35 1.37
C VAL A 178 8.31 20.11 2.16
N LEU A 179 8.38 19.26 3.19
CA LEU A 179 7.25 18.97 4.07
C LEU A 179 6.77 20.23 4.81
N GLN A 180 7.68 21.07 5.31
CA GLN A 180 7.33 22.33 5.95
C GLN A 180 6.66 23.31 4.98
N ASP A 181 7.12 23.37 3.73
CA ASP A 181 6.55 24.23 2.70
C ASP A 181 5.13 23.78 2.32
N ILE A 182 4.91 22.47 2.15
CA ILE A 182 3.56 21.90 1.95
C ILE A 182 2.63 22.29 3.10
N LYS A 183 3.08 22.16 4.35
CA LYS A 183 2.28 22.52 5.53
C LYS A 183 1.94 24.01 5.59
N LYS A 184 2.80 24.88 5.06
CA LYS A 184 2.55 26.33 4.95
C LYS A 184 1.65 26.68 3.76
N GLY A 185 1.26 25.70 2.94
CA GLY A 185 0.48 25.92 1.72
C GLY A 185 1.31 26.49 0.57
N THR A 186 2.64 26.43 0.66
CA THR A 186 3.54 26.78 -0.43
C THR A 186 3.61 25.61 -1.40
N SER A 187 3.51 25.89 -2.71
CA SER A 187 3.74 24.86 -3.73
C SER A 187 5.22 24.45 -3.67
N PRO A 188 5.52 23.21 -3.27
CA PRO A 188 6.89 22.70 -3.30
C PRO A 188 7.40 22.61 -4.74
N ASP A 189 8.70 22.80 -4.94
CA ASP A 189 9.32 22.61 -6.25
C ASP A 189 9.28 21.11 -6.62
N PRO A 190 8.67 20.74 -7.76
CA PRO A 190 8.64 19.36 -8.26
C PRO A 190 10.03 18.71 -8.33
N ALA A 191 11.09 19.49 -8.57
CA ALA A 191 12.46 18.99 -8.67
C ALA A 191 13.04 18.50 -7.33
N LEU A 192 12.46 18.92 -6.20
CA LEU A 192 12.88 18.52 -4.86
C LEU A 192 12.29 17.17 -4.44
N PHE A 193 11.33 16.64 -5.19
CA PHE A 193 10.82 15.30 -4.96
C PHE A 193 11.65 14.26 -5.70
N GLY A 194 11.95 13.16 -5.01
CA GLY A 194 12.63 12.02 -5.62
C GLY A 194 14.15 12.16 -5.63
N ALA A 195 14.76 12.36 -4.46
CA ALA A 195 16.11 11.85 -4.29
C ALA A 195 16.10 10.35 -4.63
N GLY A 196 17.06 9.87 -5.41
CA GLY A 196 17.15 8.44 -5.71
C GLY A 196 17.24 7.64 -4.41
N ARG A 197 16.18 6.90 -4.05
CA ARG A 197 16.20 5.99 -2.88
C ARG A 197 16.71 4.61 -3.22
N GLU A 198 16.84 4.36 -4.53
CA GLU A 198 17.15 3.09 -5.13
C GLU A 198 17.99 3.33 -6.39
N GLU A 199 18.81 2.35 -6.72
CA GLU A 199 19.63 2.33 -7.93
C GLU A 199 19.02 1.39 -8.96
N CYS A 200 19.25 1.68 -10.23
CA CYS A 200 18.78 0.85 -11.32
C CYS A 200 19.53 -0.49 -11.36
N PRO A 201 18.86 -1.64 -11.26
CA PRO A 201 19.53 -2.95 -11.29
C PRO A 201 20.34 -3.26 -12.57
N ALA A 202 20.15 -2.48 -13.65
CA ALA A 202 20.84 -2.67 -14.93
C ALA A 202 22.02 -1.71 -15.17
N CYS A 203 22.02 -0.53 -14.52
CA CYS A 203 22.99 0.52 -14.86
C CYS A 203 23.36 1.43 -13.67
N ASP A 204 22.95 1.05 -12.46
CA ASP A 204 23.23 1.68 -11.17
C ASP A 204 22.84 3.17 -11.06
N THR A 205 22.16 3.70 -12.08
CA THR A 205 21.65 5.08 -12.07
C THR A 205 20.50 5.20 -11.09
N GLU A 206 20.48 6.27 -10.32
CA GLU A 206 19.40 6.59 -9.36
C GLU A 206 18.02 6.52 -10.02
N ILE A 207 17.06 5.92 -9.29
CA ILE A 207 15.65 5.85 -9.66
C ILE A 207 14.86 6.79 -8.74
N LYS A 208 14.24 7.79 -9.35
CA LYS A 208 13.31 8.70 -8.65
C LYS A 208 11.94 8.04 -8.46
N LEU A 209 11.26 8.42 -7.38
CA LEU A 209 9.86 8.05 -7.19
C LEU A 209 8.97 9.01 -7.97
N GLU A 210 8.53 8.61 -9.16
CA GLU A 210 7.59 9.40 -9.99
C GLU A 210 6.26 8.68 -10.16
N ASN A 211 6.29 7.35 -10.15
CA ASN A 211 5.12 6.49 -10.26
C ASN A 211 5.21 5.39 -9.18
N ILE A 212 4.07 5.01 -8.61
CA ILE A 212 3.96 4.00 -7.53
C ILE A 212 3.87 2.56 -8.04
N GLN A 213 3.59 2.35 -9.33
CA GLN A 213 3.47 1.06 -9.98
C GLN A 213 4.71 0.70 -10.79
N GLU A 214 5.38 1.71 -11.35
CA GLU A 214 6.54 1.54 -12.22
C GLU A 214 7.66 2.49 -11.81
N ALA A 215 8.89 2.10 -12.14
CA ALA A 215 10.10 2.85 -11.89
C ALA A 215 10.89 2.92 -13.18
N THR A 216 11.31 4.10 -13.61
CA THR A 216 12.15 4.28 -14.79
C THR A 216 13.39 5.06 -14.39
N CYS A 217 14.58 4.55 -14.70
CA CYS A 217 15.83 5.29 -14.46
C CYS A 217 16.08 6.31 -15.59
N ALA A 218 17.04 7.22 -15.40
CA ALA A 218 17.37 8.24 -16.41
C ALA A 218 17.87 7.66 -17.75
N ASN A 219 18.36 6.41 -17.75
CA ASN A 219 18.78 5.69 -18.96
C ASN A 219 17.62 4.92 -19.65
N GLY A 220 16.38 5.02 -19.14
CA GLY A 220 15.19 4.45 -19.77
C GLY A 220 14.88 2.99 -19.41
N HIS A 221 15.60 2.36 -18.49
CA HIS A 221 15.22 1.03 -17.99
C HIS A 221 14.00 1.13 -17.07
N THR A 222 12.96 0.35 -17.36
CA THR A 222 11.71 0.34 -16.59
C THR A 222 11.55 -0.94 -15.78
N TRP A 223 11.09 -0.79 -14.54
CA TRP A 223 10.85 -1.86 -13.58
C TRP A 223 9.48 -1.73 -12.95
N GLN A 224 8.90 -2.84 -12.49
CA GLN A 224 7.69 -2.80 -11.68
C GLN A 224 8.07 -2.52 -10.22
N ARG A 225 7.23 -1.75 -9.52
CA ARG A 225 7.37 -1.51 -8.08
C ARG A 225 6.54 -2.50 -7.28
N CYS A 226 7.04 -2.84 -6.11
CA CYS A 226 6.29 -3.59 -5.11
C CYS A 226 5.11 -2.74 -4.65
N SER A 227 3.89 -3.25 -4.86
CA SER A 227 2.66 -2.54 -4.50
C SER A 227 2.53 -2.18 -3.01
N VAL A 228 3.34 -2.79 -2.15
CA VAL A 228 3.36 -2.58 -0.69
C VAL A 228 4.53 -1.69 -0.25
N THR A 229 5.75 -1.97 -0.72
CA THR A 229 6.98 -1.33 -0.24
C THR A 229 7.47 -0.20 -1.15
N LEU A 230 6.87 -0.07 -2.34
CA LEU A 230 7.29 0.78 -3.45
C LEU A 230 8.68 0.48 -4.02
N LEU A 231 9.49 -0.34 -3.36
CA LEU A 231 10.78 -0.81 -3.85
C LEU A 231 10.67 -1.45 -5.24
N VAL A 232 11.70 -1.27 -6.06
CA VAL A 232 11.86 -1.90 -7.38
C VAL A 232 11.91 -3.42 -7.24
N ILE A 233 11.12 -4.11 -8.06
CA ILE A 233 11.17 -5.57 -8.17
C ILE A 233 12.21 -5.94 -9.22
N ALA A 234 13.43 -6.20 -8.76
CA ALA A 234 14.52 -6.72 -9.58
C ALA A 234 14.52 -8.27 -9.68
N ASP A 235 13.88 -8.96 -8.73
CA ASP A 235 13.79 -10.42 -8.71
C ASP A 235 12.79 -10.93 -9.78
N PHE A 236 13.13 -12.05 -10.40
CA PHE A 236 12.30 -12.76 -11.37
C PHE A 236 11.09 -13.48 -10.73
N HIS A 237 11.02 -13.61 -9.40
CA HIS A 237 9.98 -14.38 -8.69
C HIS A 237 9.10 -13.57 -7.74
N PRO A 238 8.50 -12.44 -8.14
CA PRO A 238 7.62 -11.69 -7.25
C PRO A 238 6.36 -12.47 -6.91
N ARG A 239 5.82 -12.21 -5.71
CA ARG A 239 4.48 -12.63 -5.32
C ARG A 239 3.47 -11.82 -6.13
N THR A 240 2.67 -12.48 -6.95
CA THR A 240 1.65 -11.84 -7.79
C THR A 240 0.27 -12.12 -7.23
N CYS A 241 -0.55 -11.08 -7.06
CA CYS A 241 -1.90 -11.20 -6.51
C CYS A 241 -2.82 -11.92 -7.52
N LEU A 242 -3.55 -12.96 -7.09
CA LEU A 242 -4.49 -13.70 -7.96
C LEU A 242 -5.67 -12.85 -8.43
N GLY A 243 -6.12 -11.90 -7.60
CA GLY A 243 -7.22 -11.00 -7.93
C GLY A 243 -6.81 -9.88 -8.89
N CYS A 244 -6.04 -8.91 -8.39
CA CYS A 244 -5.72 -7.68 -9.14
C CYS A 244 -4.37 -7.68 -9.89
N GLY A 245 -3.61 -8.78 -9.88
CA GLY A 245 -2.33 -8.87 -10.61
C GLY A 245 -1.17 -8.04 -10.04
N ARG A 246 -1.40 -7.23 -8.99
CA ARG A 246 -0.35 -6.47 -8.31
C ARG A 246 0.76 -7.38 -7.79
N LYS A 247 1.99 -6.88 -7.89
CA LYS A 247 3.18 -7.61 -7.48
C LYS A 247 3.72 -7.11 -6.16
N THR A 248 4.30 -8.01 -5.39
CA THR A 248 5.04 -7.70 -4.17
C THR A 248 6.35 -8.48 -4.14
N LEU A 249 7.34 -7.96 -3.43
CA LEU A 249 8.59 -8.66 -3.18
C LEU A 249 8.34 -9.97 -2.41
N MET A 250 9.23 -10.94 -2.62
CA MET A 250 9.31 -12.14 -1.79
C MET A 250 9.72 -11.75 -0.37
N VAL A 251 9.21 -12.50 0.61
CA VAL A 251 9.71 -12.40 1.99
C VAL A 251 11.13 -12.97 1.97
N PRO A 252 12.16 -12.23 2.40
CA PRO A 252 13.51 -12.76 2.48
C PRO A 252 13.54 -14.03 3.34
N ASP A 253 14.32 -15.03 2.93
CA ASP A 253 14.57 -16.19 3.79
C ASP A 253 15.31 -15.72 5.04
N ALA A 254 14.89 -16.23 6.21
CA ALA A 254 15.54 -15.90 7.47
C ALA A 254 17.01 -16.34 7.40
N GLN A 255 17.94 -15.38 7.42
CA GLN A 255 19.37 -15.71 7.48
C GLN A 255 19.67 -16.31 8.85
N ALA A 256 20.25 -17.52 8.86
CA ALA A 256 20.66 -18.18 10.09
C ALA A 256 21.67 -17.29 10.85
N GLY A 257 21.31 -16.88 12.06
CA GLY A 257 22.16 -16.04 12.93
C GLY A 257 21.89 -14.54 12.89
N ALA A 258 20.93 -14.05 12.10
CA ALA A 258 20.53 -12.64 12.14
C ALA A 258 19.74 -12.31 13.42
N SER A 259 20.01 -11.15 14.01
CA SER A 259 19.26 -10.64 15.16
C SER A 259 17.83 -10.28 14.74
N THR A 260 16.83 -10.86 15.41
CA THR A 260 15.42 -10.59 15.16
C THR A 260 14.97 -9.30 15.83
N LEU A 261 14.02 -8.58 15.22
CA LEU A 261 13.35 -7.45 15.85
C LEU A 261 12.58 -7.92 17.09
N PRO A 262 12.57 -7.13 18.18
CA PRO A 262 11.90 -7.50 19.43
C PRO A 262 10.45 -7.95 19.22
N GLY A 263 10.11 -9.12 19.76
CA GLY A 263 8.77 -9.69 19.66
C GLY A 263 8.42 -10.26 18.29
N THR A 264 9.38 -10.44 17.37
CA THR A 264 9.12 -11.00 16.03
C THR A 264 10.14 -12.07 15.66
N THR A 265 9.83 -12.84 14.61
CA THR A 265 10.82 -13.69 13.91
C THR A 265 11.46 -12.98 12.71
N ALA A 266 11.07 -11.73 12.46
CA ALA A 266 11.58 -10.93 11.37
C ALA A 266 12.89 -10.26 11.77
N THR A 267 13.78 -10.11 10.80
CA THR A 267 15.12 -9.54 10.98
C THR A 267 15.19 -8.06 10.56
N SER A 268 14.16 -7.58 9.85
CA SER A 268 14.06 -6.22 9.33
C SER A 268 12.61 -5.74 9.25
N TRP A 269 12.41 -4.42 9.14
CA TRP A 269 11.07 -3.84 8.91
C TRP A 269 10.50 -4.24 7.56
N LEU A 270 11.34 -4.35 6.53
CA LEU A 270 10.94 -4.86 5.23
C LEU A 270 10.30 -6.24 5.36
N GLU A 271 10.92 -7.13 6.15
CA GLU A 271 10.39 -8.46 6.39
C GLU A 271 9.06 -8.42 7.16
N VAL A 272 8.94 -7.60 8.22
CA VAL A 272 7.68 -7.40 8.96
C VAL A 272 6.55 -6.97 8.02
N VAL A 273 6.81 -5.98 7.16
CA VAL A 273 5.82 -5.45 6.22
C VAL A 273 5.40 -6.49 5.18
N LEU A 274 6.37 -7.22 4.61
CA LEU A 274 6.10 -8.23 3.58
C LEU A 274 5.35 -9.46 4.14
N ARG A 275 5.64 -9.87 5.39
CA ARG A 275 4.94 -10.96 6.09
C ARG A 275 3.52 -10.56 6.50
N ALA A 276 3.33 -9.34 7.02
CA ALA A 276 2.01 -8.80 7.36
C ALA A 276 1.09 -8.75 6.13
N HIS A 277 1.65 -8.55 4.93
CA HIS A 277 0.97 -8.68 3.66
C HIS A 277 0.94 -10.13 3.13
N SER A 278 0.43 -11.06 3.95
CA SER A 278 0.15 -12.43 3.50
C SER A 278 -1.03 -12.49 2.49
N LEU A 279 -1.83 -11.44 2.44
CA LEU A 279 -2.90 -11.19 1.48
C LEU A 279 -2.66 -9.85 0.79
N CYS A 280 -3.25 -9.66 -0.38
CA CYS A 280 -3.12 -8.41 -1.13
C CYS A 280 -3.70 -7.23 -0.34
N GLY A 281 -2.87 -6.22 -0.10
CA GLY A 281 -3.28 -4.96 0.54
C GLY A 281 -4.39 -4.23 -0.22
N TYR A 282 -4.54 -4.47 -1.52
CA TYR A 282 -5.50 -3.76 -2.37
C TYR A 282 -6.83 -4.47 -2.53
N CYS A 283 -6.85 -5.77 -2.81
CA CYS A 283 -8.09 -6.51 -3.07
C CYS A 283 -8.40 -7.62 -2.07
N GLY A 284 -7.50 -7.88 -1.11
CA GLY A 284 -7.67 -8.93 -0.10
C GLY A 284 -7.38 -10.36 -0.59
N GLU A 285 -7.12 -10.56 -1.88
CA GLU A 285 -6.89 -11.88 -2.46
C GLU A 285 -5.49 -12.44 -2.13
N ARG A 286 -5.31 -13.76 -2.27
CA ARG A 286 -4.02 -14.42 -2.05
C ARG A 286 -3.00 -14.09 -3.14
N PHE A 287 -1.73 -14.19 -2.76
CA PHE A 287 -0.60 -14.16 -3.69
C PHE A 287 -0.24 -15.57 -4.15
N TYR A 288 0.28 -15.67 -5.38
CA TYR A 288 1.00 -16.84 -5.87
C TYR A 288 2.41 -16.43 -6.31
N THR A 289 3.34 -17.37 -6.29
CA THR A 289 4.67 -17.19 -6.87
C THR A 289 4.79 -18.17 -8.04
N ALA A 290 5.14 -17.66 -9.22
CA ALA A 290 5.41 -18.53 -10.35
C ALA A 290 6.66 -19.35 -10.04
N LEU A 291 6.50 -20.64 -9.74
CA LEU A 291 7.62 -21.54 -9.55
C LEU A 291 8.35 -21.68 -10.90
N ARG A 292 9.66 -21.49 -10.89
CA ARG A 292 10.51 -21.87 -12.02
C ARG A 292 10.31 -23.38 -12.23
N ARG A 293 9.81 -23.79 -13.40
CA ARG A 293 10.00 -25.18 -13.83
C ARG A 293 11.52 -25.38 -13.82
N ARG A 294 12.04 -26.24 -12.94
CA ARG A 294 13.44 -26.66 -13.01
C ARG A 294 13.64 -27.23 -14.40
N ALA A 295 14.43 -26.55 -15.22
CA ALA A 295 14.85 -27.01 -16.52
C ALA A 295 15.88 -28.13 -16.35
#